data_AF-A0A2G1YDD8-F1
#
_entry.id   AF-A0A2G1YDD8-F1
#
_cell.length_a   1.000
_cell.length_b   1.000
_cell.length_c   1.000
_cell.angle_alpha   90.00
_cell.angle_beta   90.00
_cell.angle_gamma   90.00
#
_symmetry.space_group_name_H-M   'P 1'
#
loop_
_entity.id
_entity.type
_entity.pdbx_description
1 polymer ?
#
loop_
_entity_poly.entity_id
_entity_poly.type
_entity_poly.pdbx_seq_one_letter_code
_entity_poly.pdbx_strand_id
1 'polypeptide(L)' 'MKLKRAYTMFIPFQVTPMVSKRLFFFGALLFLCFSGYGQDPISIGDVTQAETDAGSTVFTFTVSVDGGGNAA' A
#
# COMPACT_ATOMS: atom_id res chain seq x y z
N MET A 1 34.03 -16.63 -45.93
CA MET A 1 33.03 -15.99 -45.04
C MET A 1 33.57 -15.99 -43.61
N LYS A 2 33.65 -14.83 -42.93
CA LYS A 2 34.05 -14.73 -41.51
C LYS A 2 32.80 -14.54 -40.66
N LEU A 3 32.46 -15.52 -39.83
CA LEU A 3 31.39 -15.45 -38.84
C LEU A 3 31.78 -14.44 -37.74
N LYS A 4 31.01 -13.34 -37.62
CA LYS A 4 31.15 -12.39 -36.51
C LYS A 4 30.55 -13.01 -35.26
N ARG A 5 31.37 -13.27 -34.24
CA ARG A 5 30.89 -13.72 -32.93
C ARG A 5 30.13 -12.58 -32.25
N ALA A 6 28.93 -12.87 -31.76
CA ALA A 6 28.12 -11.92 -31.01
C ALA A 6 28.67 -11.80 -29.58
N TYR A 7 28.98 -10.58 -29.16
CA TYR A 7 29.43 -10.28 -27.80
C TYR A 7 28.18 -9.96 -26.97
N THR A 8 27.83 -10.82 -26.01
CA THR A 8 26.87 -10.49 -24.96
C THR A 8 27.51 -9.45 -24.05
N MET A 9 27.18 -8.18 -24.31
CA MET A 9 27.72 -7.03 -23.60
C MET A 9 27.05 -6.92 -22.22
N PHE A 10 27.78 -7.27 -21.16
CA PHE A 10 27.38 -6.96 -19.79
C PHE A 10 27.59 -5.45 -19.59
N ILE A 11 26.50 -4.66 -19.64
CA ILE A 11 26.58 -3.20 -19.56
C ILE A 11 26.73 -2.80 -18.09
N PRO A 12 27.82 -2.12 -17.68
CA PRO A 12 27.95 -1.63 -16.32
C PRO A 12 26.95 -0.49 -16.07
N PHE A 13 26.35 -0.49 -14.87
CA PHE A 13 25.32 0.43 -14.37
C PHE A 13 25.58 1.94 -14.60
N GLN A 14 26.82 2.33 -14.88
CA GLN A 14 27.27 3.72 -14.99
C GLN A 14 26.90 4.44 -16.30
N VAL A 15 26.52 3.74 -17.39
CA VAL A 15 26.19 4.34 -18.70
C VAL A 15 24.70 4.30 -19.07
N THR A 16 23.82 4.33 -18.07
CA THR A 16 22.38 4.50 -18.33
C THR A 16 22.08 5.91 -18.87
N PRO A 17 21.38 6.05 -20.01
CA PRO A 17 21.05 7.36 -20.58
C PRO A 17 20.15 8.15 -19.62
N MET A 18 20.28 9.49 -19.59
CA MET A 18 19.59 10.37 -18.62
C MET A 18 18.06 10.18 -18.60
N VAL A 19 17.46 9.83 -19.74
CA VAL A 19 16.02 9.51 -19.85
C VAL A 19 15.66 8.24 -19.09
N SER A 20 16.49 7.20 -19.13
CA SER A 20 16.24 5.95 -18.38
C SER A 20 16.32 6.14 -16.87
N LYS A 21 17.24 7.00 -16.39
CA LYS A 21 17.33 7.36 -14.96
C LYS A 21 16.10 8.12 -14.50
N ARG A 22 15.63 9.08 -15.30
CA ARG A 22 14.42 9.86 -15.02
C ARG A 22 13.17 9.00 -15.03
N LEU A 23 13.06 8.07 -15.98
CA LEU A 23 11.93 7.15 -16.06
C LEU A 23 11.89 6.16 -14.89
N PHE A 24 13.06 5.64 -14.49
CA PHE A 24 13.16 4.80 -13.29
C PHE A 24 12.78 5.57 -12.03
N PHE A 25 13.28 6.80 -11.87
CA PHE A 25 12.96 7.64 -10.72
C PHE A 25 11.48 8.01 -10.67
N PHE A 26 10.89 8.33 -11.82
CA PHE A 26 9.46 8.61 -11.93
C PHE A 26 8.62 7.36 -11.66
N GLY A 27 9.02 6.18 -12.14
CA GLY A 27 8.37 4.91 -11.83
C GLY A 27 8.45 4.55 -10.36
N ALA A 28 9.60 4.77 -9.72
CA ALA A 28 9.79 4.57 -8.28
C ALA A 28 8.96 5.58 -7.46
N LEU A 29 8.90 6.84 -7.89
CA LEU A 29 8.07 7.87 -7.25
C LEU A 29 6.58 7.55 -7.41
N LEU A 30 6.15 7.12 -8.59
CA LEU A 30 4.78 6.67 -8.85
C LEU A 30 4.44 5.52 -7.92
N PHE A 31 5.28 4.48 -7.88
CA PHE A 31 5.10 3.33 -6.98
C PHE A 31 5.03 3.74 -5.51
N LEU A 32 5.83 4.71 -5.08
CA LEU A 32 5.83 5.21 -3.72
C LEU A 32 4.59 6.08 -3.40
N CYS A 33 4.07 6.83 -4.37
CA CYS A 33 2.85 7.62 -4.21
C CYS A 33 1.58 6.77 -4.20
N PHE A 34 1.58 5.60 -4.86
CA PHE A 34 0.43 4.68 -4.92
C PHE A 34 0.54 3.49 -3.96
N SER A 35 1.68 3.30 -3.28
CA SER A 35 1.79 2.36 -2.15
C SER A 35 1.08 2.98 -0.96
N GLY A 36 -0.25 2.82 -0.97
CA GLY A 36 -1.16 3.48 -0.06
C GLY A 36 -0.72 3.35 1.39
N TYR A 37 -0.59 4.50 2.04
CA TYR A 37 -0.98 4.61 3.44
C TYR A 37 -2.50 4.49 3.44
N GLY A 38 -2.97 3.25 3.35
CA GLY A 38 -4.38 2.91 3.41
C GLY A 38 -4.84 3.25 4.81
N GLN A 39 -5.86 4.10 4.91
CA GLN A 39 -6.52 4.34 6.17
C GLN A 39 -7.05 2.99 6.67
N ASP A 40 -6.59 2.60 7.85
CA ASP A 40 -6.99 1.37 8.53
C ASP A 40 -8.52 1.26 8.58
N PRO A 41 -9.13 0.19 8.04
CA PRO A 41 -10.57 0.08 8.05
C PRO A 41 -11.06 -0.02 9.49
N ILE A 42 -12.00 0.87 9.83
CA ILE A 42 -12.75 0.84 11.09
C ILE A 42 -14.13 0.26 10.83
N SER A 43 -14.56 -0.66 11.67
CA SER A 43 -15.88 -1.28 11.57
C SER A 43 -16.57 -1.37 12.92
N ILE A 44 -17.90 -1.27 12.88
CA ILE A 44 -18.81 -1.42 14.01
C ILE A 44 -19.98 -2.25 13.48
N GLY A 45 -20.30 -3.34 14.17
CA GLY A 45 -21.47 -4.15 13.84
C GLY A 45 -22.77 -3.54 14.37
N ASP A 46 -23.88 -3.84 13.69
CA ASP A 46 -25.21 -3.43 14.15
C ASP A 46 -25.58 -4.14 15.46
N VAL A 47 -26.17 -3.39 16.40
CA VAL A 47 -26.70 -3.91 17.66
C VAL A 47 -28.15 -3.45 17.81
N THR A 48 -29.07 -4.41 17.92
CA THR A 48 -30.49 -4.14 18.13
C THR A 48 -30.94 -4.75 19.45
N GLN A 49 -31.53 -3.93 20.32
CA GLN A 49 -32.07 -4.33 21.61
C GLN A 49 -33.32 -3.51 21.92
N ALA A 50 -34.28 -4.09 22.64
CA ALA A 50 -35.47 -3.37 23.09
C ALA A 50 -35.12 -2.48 24.29
N GLU A 51 -35.46 -1.19 24.21
CA GLU A 51 -35.15 -0.21 25.26
C GLU A 51 -36.06 -0.32 26.50
N THR A 52 -37.15 -1.09 26.39
CA THR A 52 -38.19 -1.26 27.42
C THR A 52 -38.80 0.07 27.87
N ASP A 53 -39.64 0.03 28.91
CA ASP A 53 -40.56 1.08 29.30
C ASP A 53 -40.19 1.78 30.63
N ALA A 54 -39.12 1.34 31.29
CA ALA A 54 -38.52 2.03 32.44
C ALA A 54 -37.06 1.57 32.70
N GLY A 55 -36.28 2.39 33.40
CA GLY A 55 -34.89 2.07 33.74
C GLY A 55 -33.87 2.44 32.64
N SER A 56 -32.64 1.98 32.79
CA SER A 56 -31.56 2.19 31.81
C SER A 56 -31.30 0.93 31.01
N THR A 57 -31.32 1.05 29.68
CA THR A 57 -30.94 -0.02 28.76
C THR A 57 -29.56 0.28 28.19
N VAL A 58 -28.62 -0.65 28.38
CA VAL A 58 -27.22 -0.48 27.97
C VAL A 58 -26.97 -1.18 26.65
N PHE A 59 -26.49 -0.43 25.66
CA PHE A 59 -25.97 -0.97 24.40
C PHE A 59 -24.45 -1.06 24.48
N THR A 60 -23.90 -2.22 24.09
CA THR A 60 -22.45 -2.44 24.02
C THR A 60 -22.07 -2.68 22.56
N PHE A 61 -21.22 -1.81 22.02
CA PHE A 61 -20.70 -1.94 20.67
C PHE A 61 -19.25 -2.44 20.72
N THR A 62 -18.92 -3.36 19.82
CA THR A 62 -17.53 -3.75 19.59
C THR A 62 -17.02 -2.96 18.38
N VAL A 63 -15.95 -2.19 18.59
CA VAL A 63 -15.27 -1.44 17.54
C VAL A 63 -14.02 -2.22 17.14
N SER A 64 -13.86 -2.52 15.84
CA SER A 64 -12.65 -3.14 15.29
C SER A 64 -11.92 -2.15 14.40
N VAL A 65 -10.59 -2.12 14.52
CA VAL A 65 -9.69 -1.33 13.68
C VAL A 65 -8.59 -2.25 13.18
N ASP A 66 -8.45 -2.39 11.86
CA ASP A 66 -7.37 -3.20 11.28
C ASP A 66 -6.19 -2.30 10.92
N GLY A 67 -5.00 -2.56 11.47
CA GLY A 67 -3.76 -1.87 11.05
C GLY A 67 -3.23 -0.77 11.98
N GLY A 68 -3.94 -0.44 13.07
CA GLY A 68 -3.57 0.60 14.04
C GLY A 68 -2.27 0.36 14.84
N GLY A 69 -1.49 -0.65 14.49
CA GLY A 69 -0.18 -0.97 15.07
C GLY A 69 1.00 -0.22 14.43
N ASN A 70 0.76 0.61 13.41
CA ASN A 70 1.84 1.28 12.68
C ASN A 70 2.35 2.57 13.35
N ALA A 71 1.92 2.86 14.58
CA ALA A 71 2.53 3.88 15.44
C ALA A 71 3.84 3.34 16.02
N ALA A 72 4.94 3.50 15.27
CA ALA A 72 6.31 3.25 15.73
C ALA A 72 7.16 4.51 15.59
#